data_AF-A0AAU8WW13-F1
#
_entry.id   AF-A0AAU8WW13-F1
#
_cell.length_a   1.000
_cell.length_b   1.000
_cell.length_c   1.000
_cell.angle_alpha   90.00
_cell.angle_beta   90.00
_cell.angle_gamma   90.00
#
_symmetry.space_group_name_H-M   'P 1'
#
loop_
_entity.id
_entity.type
_entity.pdbx_description
1 polymer ?
#
loop_
_entity_poly.entity_id
_entity_poly.type
_entity_poly.pdbx_seq_one_letter_code
_entity_poly.pdbx_strand_id
1 'polypeptide(L)'
;MKKSLCALLLFILLPLGTAQSAEFKLTGRTTWQLGQLMVNGIPFVLDEGTRFKDGLSEDDLGGTWVDLEGVMEGELRVIREVEALEEGDEMELEGPVAQGRIWGYVTSDDSLTPFEGRWLELECKFDGMRLSRCREDD
;
A
#
# COMPACT_ATOMS: atom_id res chain seq x y z
N MET A 1 27.80 -38.61 -44.53
CA MET A 1 27.81 -37.17 -44.17
C MET A 1 26.40 -36.78 -43.71
N LYS A 2 26.33 -35.96 -42.65
CA LYS A 2 25.22 -35.87 -41.68
C LYS A 2 23.95 -35.21 -42.25
N LYS A 3 22.80 -35.74 -41.84
CA LYS A 3 21.44 -35.29 -42.21
C LYS A 3 21.13 -33.93 -41.59
N SER A 4 20.51 -33.06 -42.39
CA SER A 4 20.14 -31.67 -42.06
C SER A 4 19.09 -31.59 -40.95
N LEU A 5 19.19 -30.50 -40.19
CA LEU A 5 18.60 -30.25 -38.89
C LEU A 5 17.05 -30.22 -38.86
N CYS A 6 16.55 -30.78 -37.77
CA CYS A 6 15.20 -30.68 -37.23
C CYS A 6 14.87 -29.22 -36.87
N ALA A 7 13.86 -28.63 -37.50
CA ALA A 7 13.26 -27.38 -37.05
C ALA A 7 12.20 -27.69 -36.00
N LEU A 8 12.59 -27.64 -34.72
CA LEU A 8 11.67 -27.73 -33.59
C LEU A 8 11.07 -26.33 -33.36
N LEU A 9 9.79 -26.15 -33.71
CA LEU A 9 9.00 -25.04 -33.21
C LEU A 9 8.79 -25.25 -31.70
N LEU A 10 9.46 -24.43 -30.87
CA LEU A 10 9.05 -24.26 -29.47
C LEU A 10 7.86 -23.29 -29.45
N PHE A 11 6.65 -23.83 -29.26
CA PHE A 11 5.54 -23.07 -28.69
C PHE A 11 5.86 -22.80 -27.22
N ILE A 12 6.33 -21.59 -26.92
CA ILE A 12 6.44 -21.10 -25.55
C ILE A 12 5.01 -20.74 -25.11
N LEU A 13 4.33 -21.68 -24.46
CA LEU A 13 3.17 -21.40 -23.61
C LEU A 13 3.69 -20.69 -22.36
N LEU A 14 3.77 -19.36 -22.39
CA LEU A 14 3.88 -18.58 -21.15
C LEU A 14 2.56 -18.74 -20.40
N PRO A 15 2.55 -19.17 -19.12
CA PRO A 15 1.38 -18.97 -18.31
C PRO A 15 1.23 -17.45 -18.18
N LEU A 16 0.10 -16.91 -18.64
CA LEU A 16 -0.37 -15.61 -18.17
C LEU A 16 -0.64 -15.81 -16.68
N GLY A 17 0.40 -15.61 -15.86
CA GLY A 17 0.21 -15.42 -14.44
C GLY A 17 -0.72 -14.23 -14.31
N THR A 18 -1.94 -14.46 -13.83
CA THR A 18 -2.77 -13.38 -13.31
C THR A 18 -1.92 -12.73 -12.23
N ALA A 19 -1.41 -11.52 -12.48
CA ALA A 19 -0.79 -10.73 -11.44
C ALA A 19 -1.85 -10.57 -10.35
N GLN A 20 -1.68 -11.30 -9.25
CA GLN A 20 -2.57 -11.16 -8.12
C GLN A 20 -2.33 -9.75 -7.57
N SER A 21 -3.38 -8.94 -7.58
CA SER A 21 -3.35 -7.61 -7.00
C SER A 21 -3.02 -7.74 -5.52
N ALA A 22 -2.00 -7.03 -5.04
CA ALA A 22 -1.69 -6.97 -3.62
C ALA A 22 -2.71 -6.08 -2.91
N GLU A 23 -3.17 -6.50 -1.74
CA GLU A 23 -3.97 -5.66 -0.85
C GLU A 23 -3.05 -4.72 -0.06
N PHE A 24 -3.57 -3.58 0.38
CA PHE A 24 -2.87 -2.66 1.26
C PHE A 24 -3.79 -2.12 2.34
N LYS A 25 -3.16 -1.78 3.47
CA LYS A 25 -3.75 -1.05 4.58
C LYS A 25 -2.86 0.14 4.94
N LEU A 26 -3.47 1.30 5.15
CA LEU A 26 -2.77 2.53 5.49
C LEU A 26 -3.61 3.39 6.42
N THR A 27 -3.16 3.53 7.66
CA THR A 27 -3.61 4.60 8.53
C THR A 27 -2.83 5.89 8.26
N GLY A 28 -3.50 7.05 8.21
CA GLY A 28 -2.79 8.33 8.06
C GLY A 28 -3.64 9.56 7.82
N ARG A 29 -2.99 10.72 7.87
CA ARG A 29 -3.63 12.00 7.55
C ARG A 29 -3.71 12.20 6.05
N THR A 30 -4.91 12.40 5.54
CA THR A 30 -5.15 12.66 4.13
C THR A 30 -5.10 14.16 3.80
N THR A 31 -4.71 14.47 2.57
CA THR A 31 -4.70 15.82 2.01
C THR A 31 -5.10 15.80 0.54
N TRP A 32 -5.65 16.90 0.05
CA TRP A 32 -5.96 17.08 -1.37
C TRP A 32 -4.85 17.88 -2.06
N GLN A 33 -4.28 17.33 -3.13
CA GLN A 33 -3.31 18.02 -3.97
C GLN A 33 -3.71 17.87 -5.44
N LEU A 34 -4.03 18.99 -6.10
CA LEU A 34 -4.40 19.01 -7.53
C LEU A 34 -5.54 18.04 -7.89
N GLY A 35 -6.51 17.85 -6.98
CA GLY A 35 -7.63 16.93 -7.16
C GLY A 35 -7.32 15.46 -6.90
N GLN A 36 -6.14 15.15 -6.34
CA GLN A 36 -5.75 13.80 -5.95
C GLN A 36 -5.65 13.69 -4.43
N LEU A 37 -6.15 12.58 -3.88
CA LEU A 37 -6.02 12.25 -2.47
C LEU A 37 -4.59 11.79 -2.19
N MET A 38 -3.97 12.37 -1.17
CA MET A 38 -2.59 12.11 -0.80
C MET A 38 -2.49 11.69 0.66
N VAL A 39 -1.61 10.73 0.95
CA VAL A 39 -1.11 10.45 2.31
C VAL A 39 0.40 10.47 2.24
N ASN A 40 1.07 11.28 3.09
CA ASN A 40 2.54 11.45 3.08
C ASN A 40 3.16 11.73 1.70
N GLY A 41 2.45 12.48 0.85
CA GLY A 41 2.91 12.78 -0.51
C GLY A 41 2.80 11.60 -1.50
N ILE A 42 2.17 10.49 -1.11
CA ILE A 42 1.85 9.36 -1.97
C ILE A 42 0.42 9.51 -2.48
N PRO A 43 0.18 9.40 -3.80
CA PRO A 43 -1.14 9.52 -4.39
C PRO A 43 -1.96 8.23 -4.27
N PHE A 44 -3.25 8.40 -4.01
CA PHE A 44 -4.26 7.34 -3.97
C PHE A 44 -5.42 7.67 -4.91
N VAL A 45 -6.09 6.61 -5.39
CA VAL A 45 -7.19 6.70 -6.35
C VAL A 45 -8.48 6.33 -5.63
N LEU A 46 -9.45 7.23 -5.68
CA LEU A 46 -10.86 6.97 -5.36
C LEU A 46 -11.60 6.68 -6.67
N ASP A 47 -12.52 5.74 -6.66
CA ASP A 47 -13.40 5.44 -7.79
C ASP A 47 -14.82 5.13 -7.32
N GLU A 48 -15.69 4.76 -8.26
CA GLU A 48 -17.10 4.40 -7.96
C GLU A 48 -17.25 3.20 -7.02
N GLY A 49 -16.18 2.41 -6.83
CA GLY A 49 -16.12 1.28 -5.93
C GLY A 49 -15.60 1.61 -4.53
N THR A 50 -15.16 2.84 -4.26
CA THR A 50 -14.71 3.23 -2.92
C THR A 50 -15.90 3.36 -1.97
N ARG A 51 -15.83 2.64 -0.84
CA ARG A 51 -16.83 2.69 0.23
C ARG A 51 -16.37 3.56 1.39
N PHE A 52 -17.18 4.55 1.74
CA PHE A 52 -16.95 5.40 2.90
C PHE A 52 -17.77 4.92 4.11
N LYS A 53 -17.16 4.86 5.29
CA LYS A 53 -17.79 4.42 6.55
C LYS A 53 -18.33 5.59 7.37
N ASP A 54 -19.26 5.27 8.27
CA ASP A 54 -19.73 6.18 9.32
C ASP A 54 -20.22 7.56 8.87
N GLY A 55 -20.79 7.61 7.66
CA GLY A 55 -21.31 8.85 7.06
C GLY A 55 -20.23 9.77 6.51
N LEU A 56 -18.97 9.31 6.46
CA LEU A 56 -17.87 9.98 5.77
C LEU A 56 -18.17 10.11 4.27
N SER A 57 -17.70 11.19 3.68
CA SER A 57 -17.72 11.43 2.24
C SER A 57 -16.36 11.90 1.72
N GLU A 58 -16.21 11.97 0.40
CA GLU A 58 -14.97 12.45 -0.24
C GLU A 58 -14.59 13.88 0.20
N ASP A 59 -15.59 14.75 0.37
CA ASP A 59 -15.39 16.15 0.78
C ASP A 59 -14.78 16.26 2.20
N ASP A 60 -14.98 15.24 3.03
CA ASP A 60 -14.49 15.20 4.42
C ASP A 60 -13.03 14.77 4.54
N LEU A 61 -12.41 14.25 3.47
CA LEU A 61 -11.07 13.66 3.57
C LEU A 61 -9.96 14.70 3.77
N GLY A 62 -10.19 15.96 3.40
CA GLY A 62 -9.16 17.00 3.52
C GLY A 62 -8.71 17.24 4.96
N GLY A 63 -7.56 16.70 5.36
CA GLY A 63 -7.00 16.85 6.71
C GLY A 63 -7.47 15.79 7.71
N THR A 64 -8.27 14.81 7.28
CA THR A 64 -8.83 13.80 8.17
C THR A 64 -7.85 12.65 8.39
N TRP A 65 -7.79 12.16 9.62
CA TRP A 65 -7.05 10.95 9.95
C TRP A 65 -7.93 9.75 9.64
N VAL A 66 -7.47 8.86 8.76
CA VAL A 66 -8.26 7.77 8.22
C VAL A 66 -7.51 6.46 8.27
N ASP A 67 -8.25 5.37 8.24
CA ASP A 67 -7.77 4.08 7.80
C ASP A 67 -8.22 3.83 6.35
N LEU A 68 -7.29 3.40 5.51
CA LEU A 68 -7.51 3.13 4.10
C LEU A 68 -7.20 1.67 3.81
N GLU A 69 -8.18 0.96 3.26
CA GLU A 69 -7.95 -0.37 2.69
C GLU A 69 -8.14 -0.32 1.17
N GLY A 70 -7.31 -1.06 0.45
CA GLY A 70 -7.37 -1.05 -1.01
C GLY A 70 -6.50 -2.09 -1.67
N VAL A 71 -6.32 -1.91 -2.97
CA VAL A 71 -5.63 -2.85 -3.85
C VAL A 71 -4.67 -2.15 -4.79
N MET A 72 -3.58 -2.83 -5.13
CA MET A 72 -2.60 -2.41 -6.13
C MET A 72 -2.99 -2.84 -7.54
N GLU A 73 -3.51 -1.90 -8.33
CA GLU A 73 -3.80 -2.14 -9.76
C GLU A 73 -2.64 -1.63 -10.62
N GLY A 74 -1.63 -2.48 -10.80
CA GLY A 74 -0.35 -2.09 -11.40
C GLY A 74 0.40 -1.14 -10.47
N GLU A 75 0.58 0.12 -10.87
CA GLU A 75 1.23 1.16 -10.05
C GLU A 75 0.22 2.03 -9.27
N LEU A 76 -1.08 1.81 -9.49
CA LEU A 76 -2.16 2.56 -8.86
C LEU A 76 -2.53 1.95 -7.51
N ARG A 77 -2.74 2.81 -6.51
CA ARG A 77 -3.25 2.46 -5.17
C ARG A 77 -4.74 2.79 -5.15
N VAL A 78 -5.57 1.84 -5.50
CA VAL A 78 -7.01 2.04 -5.59
C VAL A 78 -7.65 1.74 -4.25
N ILE A 79 -8.29 2.74 -3.66
CA ILE A 79 -8.95 2.63 -2.35
C ILE A 79 -10.28 1.93 -2.52
N ARG A 80 -10.53 0.92 -1.68
CA ARG A 80 -11.81 0.20 -1.61
C ARG A 80 -12.61 0.60 -0.39
N GLU A 81 -11.95 1.00 0.70
CA GLU A 81 -12.60 1.44 1.92
C GLU A 81 -11.88 2.62 2.56
N VAL A 82 -12.67 3.55 3.13
CA VAL A 82 -12.19 4.65 3.96
C VAL A 82 -13.02 4.71 5.23
N GLU A 83 -12.33 4.71 6.37
CA GLU A 83 -12.90 4.95 7.69
C GLU A 83 -12.19 6.10 8.37
N ALA A 84 -12.93 7.02 8.99
CA ALA A 84 -12.33 8.09 9.79
C ALA A 84 -12.09 7.60 11.21
N LEU A 85 -10.90 7.86 11.74
CA LEU A 85 -10.49 7.45 13.07
C LEU A 85 -10.01 8.64 13.89
N GLU A 86 -10.00 8.48 15.21
CA GLU A 86 -9.19 9.36 16.07
C GLU A 86 -7.71 9.00 15.91
N GLU A 87 -6.83 10.00 15.89
CA GLU A 87 -5.38 9.77 15.78
C GLU A 87 -4.85 9.13 17.07
N GLY A 88 -4.32 7.91 16.94
CA GLY A 88 -3.76 7.12 18.03
C GLY A 88 -2.23 7.08 18.04
N ASP A 89 -1.68 6.38 19.03
CA ASP A 89 -0.23 6.13 19.17
C ASP A 89 0.20 4.78 18.55
N GLU A 90 -0.72 4.04 17.94
CA GLU A 90 -0.51 2.80 17.22
C GLU A 90 -1.05 2.93 15.79
N MET A 91 -0.38 2.25 14.86
CA MET A 91 -0.74 2.23 13.45
C MET A 91 -0.56 0.81 12.91
N GLU A 92 -1.56 0.35 12.18
CA GLU A 92 -1.53 -0.89 11.39
C GLU A 92 -1.32 -0.52 9.93
N LEU A 93 -0.30 -1.09 9.31
CA LEU A 93 0.14 -0.74 7.96
C LEU A 93 0.47 -2.02 7.19
N GLU A 94 -0.18 -2.24 6.06
CA GLU A 94 0.16 -3.31 5.14
C GLU A 94 0.67 -2.71 3.84
N GLY A 95 1.89 -3.06 3.45
CA GLY A 95 2.49 -2.55 2.23
C GLY A 95 3.96 -2.86 2.06
N PRO A 96 4.61 -2.25 1.05
CA PRO A 96 6.01 -2.48 0.77
C PRO A 96 6.88 -1.69 1.75
N VAL A 97 7.86 -2.37 2.34
CA VAL A 97 8.94 -1.74 3.10
C VAL A 97 10.13 -1.52 2.17
N ALA A 98 10.53 -0.26 2.01
CA ALA A 98 11.69 0.09 1.19
C ALA A 98 12.37 1.36 1.69
N GLN A 99 13.71 1.33 1.77
CA GLN A 99 14.54 2.49 2.13
C GLN A 99 14.20 3.07 3.51
N GLY A 100 13.94 2.19 4.48
CA GLY A 100 13.56 2.52 5.85
C GLY A 100 12.16 3.11 5.98
N ARG A 101 11.28 2.84 5.00
CA ARG A 101 9.95 3.43 4.93
C ARG A 101 8.87 2.42 4.60
N ILE A 102 7.68 2.67 5.12
CA ILE A 102 6.40 2.09 4.69
C ILE A 102 5.41 3.23 4.49
N TRP A 103 4.78 3.31 3.32
CA TRP A 103 3.85 4.41 2.96
C TRP A 103 4.35 5.83 3.28
N GLY A 104 5.65 6.06 3.09
CA GLY A 104 6.30 7.36 3.31
C GLY A 104 6.72 7.63 4.76
N TYR A 105 6.17 6.91 5.73
CA TYR A 105 6.58 7.00 7.13
C TYR A 105 7.98 6.43 7.33
N VAL A 106 8.78 7.09 8.17
CA VAL A 106 10.12 6.62 8.59
C VAL A 106 10.09 6.16 10.03
N THR A 107 11.05 5.32 10.41
CA THR A 107 11.25 4.96 11.81
C THR A 107 12.23 5.91 12.52
N SER A 108 12.09 5.98 13.84
CA SER A 108 13.02 6.67 14.74
C SER A 108 14.06 5.74 15.37
N ASP A 109 13.90 4.43 15.22
CA ASP A 109 14.66 3.36 15.89
C ASP A 109 15.10 2.23 14.95
N ASP A 110 15.05 2.46 13.63
CA ASP A 110 15.40 1.49 12.58
C ASP A 110 14.57 0.18 12.61
N SER A 111 13.43 0.15 13.30
CA SER A 111 12.59 -1.07 13.46
C SER A 111 12.03 -1.64 12.16
N LEU A 112 12.10 -0.91 11.04
CA LEU A 112 11.75 -1.43 9.71
C LEU A 112 12.87 -2.22 9.03
N THR A 113 14.12 -2.12 9.49
CA THR A 113 15.28 -2.75 8.85
C THR A 113 15.12 -4.25 8.59
N PRO A 114 14.57 -5.06 9.52
CA PRO A 114 14.38 -6.49 9.29
C PRO A 114 13.38 -6.82 8.15
N PHE A 115 12.58 -5.84 7.73
CA PHE A 115 11.48 -6.02 6.79
C PHE A 115 11.78 -5.46 5.39
N GLU A 116 12.97 -4.89 5.17
CA GLU A 116 13.34 -4.29 3.88
C GLU A 116 13.12 -5.22 2.67
N GLY A 117 12.47 -4.67 1.64
CA GLY A 117 12.18 -5.36 0.38
C GLY A 117 11.01 -6.34 0.44
N ARG A 118 10.29 -6.41 1.58
CA ARG A 118 9.12 -7.27 1.77
C ARG A 118 7.82 -6.47 1.66
N TRP A 119 6.74 -7.17 1.32
CA TRP A 119 5.35 -6.73 1.46
C TRP A 119 4.74 -7.52 2.63
N LEU A 120 4.26 -6.83 3.66
CA LEU A 120 3.73 -7.45 4.87
C LEU A 120 2.86 -6.45 5.64
N GLU A 121 2.08 -6.99 6.58
CA GLU A 121 1.35 -6.24 7.59
C GLU A 121 2.22 -5.99 8.82
N LEU A 122 2.18 -4.75 9.32
CA LEU A 122 2.99 -4.27 10.42
C LEU A 122 2.14 -3.48 11.40
N GLU A 123 2.30 -3.79 12.68
CA GLU A 123 1.86 -2.93 13.78
C GLU A 123 3.06 -2.10 14.25
N CYS A 124 2.90 -0.78 14.32
CA CYS A 124 3.93 0.17 14.72
C CYS A 124 3.42 1.16 15.76
N LYS A 125 4.31 1.64 16.63
CA LYS A 125 4.04 2.81 17.47
C LYS A 125 4.29 4.10 16.69
N PHE A 126 3.42 5.08 16.85
CA PHE A 126 3.47 6.36 16.16
C PHE A 126 3.57 7.53 17.13
N ASP A 127 4.51 8.46 16.89
CA ASP A 127 4.75 9.64 17.74
C ASP A 127 4.10 10.93 17.21
N GLY A 128 3.25 10.83 16.19
CA GLY A 128 2.69 11.97 15.44
C GLY A 128 3.51 12.36 14.20
N MET A 129 4.72 11.81 14.03
CA MET A 129 5.58 12.08 12.86
C MET A 129 6.31 10.84 12.33
N ARG A 130 6.73 9.94 13.21
CA ARG A 130 7.60 8.79 12.89
C ARG A 130 7.09 7.54 13.59
N LEU A 131 7.44 6.41 12.98
CA LEU A 131 7.19 5.09 13.51
C LEU A 131 8.30 4.68 14.48
N SER A 132 7.99 3.71 15.34
CA SER A 132 8.93 2.99 16.19
C SER A 132 8.35 1.63 16.54
N ARG A 133 9.19 0.72 17.02
CA ARG A 133 8.76 -0.60 17.53
C ARG A 133 7.87 -1.37 16.55
N CYS A 134 8.14 -1.25 15.25
CA CYS A 134 7.41 -1.98 14.22
C CYS A 134 7.63 -3.50 14.35
N ARG A 135 6.54 -4.27 14.24
CA ARG A 135 6.51 -5.72 14.28
C ARG A 135 5.55 -6.27 13.22
N GLU A 136 5.87 -7.43 12.67
CA GLU A 136 4.95 -8.18 11.80
C GLU A 136 3.72 -8.57 12.64
N ASP A 137 2.54 -8.31 12.10
CA ASP A 137 1.28 -8.77 12.69
C ASP A 137 1.03 -10.22 12.23
N ASP A 138 0.68 -11.12 13.15
CA ASP A 138 0.64 -12.58 12.96
C ASP A 138 -0.73 -13.11 12.46
#